data_AF-A0A5B7KJU8-F1
#
_entry.id   AF-A0A5B7KJU8-F1
#
_cell.length_a   1.000
_cell.length_b   1.000
_cell.length_c   1.000
_cell.angle_alpha   90.00
_cell.angle_beta   90.00
_cell.angle_gamma   90.00
#
_symmetry.space_group_name_H-M   'P 1'
#
loop_
_entity.id
_entity.type
_entity.pdbx_description
1 polymer ?
#
loop_
_entity_poly.entity_id
_entity_poly.type
_entity_poly.pdbx_seq_one_letter_code
_entity_poly.pdbx_strand_id
1 'polypeptide(L)'
;MKKLNILSSLVILMVASGETKSAARVLILHPIYAGSHELTLRRFGEELVKRGHEVTQVRWRSSKTRQVTSTVQVMTLSPNNSDLR
;
A
#
# COMPACT_ATOMS: atom_id res chain seq x y z
N MET A 1 35.08 29.49 19.19
CA MET A 1 33.66 29.14 18.90
C MET A 1 33.43 29.43 17.42
N LYS A 2 33.19 28.40 16.59
CA LYS A 2 33.09 28.55 15.12
C LYS A 2 31.79 29.31 14.80
N LYS A 3 31.88 30.47 14.13
CA LYS A 3 30.70 31.22 13.69
C LYS A 3 29.92 30.33 12.70
N LEU A 4 28.74 29.89 13.10
CA LEU A 4 27.87 29.07 12.26
C LEU A 4 27.34 29.96 11.13
N ASN A 5 27.62 29.57 9.88
CA ASN A 5 27.29 30.39 8.72
C ASN A 5 25.79 30.25 8.42
N ILE A 6 25.04 31.35 8.49
CA ILE A 6 23.57 31.34 8.33
C ILE A 6 23.17 30.73 6.96
N LEU A 7 23.99 30.97 5.93
CA LEU A 7 23.84 30.35 4.60
C LEU A 7 23.94 28.82 4.63
N SER A 8 24.87 28.23 5.40
CA SER A 8 24.97 26.77 5.48
C SER A 8 23.78 26.15 6.22
N SER A 9 23.22 26.85 7.22
CA SER A 9 22.01 26.42 7.91
C SER A 9 20.78 26.46 7.00
N LEU A 10 20.68 27.48 6.14
CA LEU A 10 19.56 27.64 5.20
C LEU A 10 19.55 26.54 4.13
N VAL A 11 20.73 26.19 3.60
CA VAL A 11 20.90 25.10 2.63
C VAL A 11 20.51 23.75 3.23
N ILE A 12 20.91 23.48 4.47
CA ILE A 12 20.52 22.24 5.18
C ILE A 12 19.01 22.16 5.39
N LEU A 13 18.37 23.27 5.78
CA LEU A 13 16.92 23.33 5.99
C LEU A 13 16.14 23.11 4.69
N MET A 14 16.63 23.64 3.57
CA MET A 14 16.00 23.50 2.26
C MET A 14 16.09 22.06 1.72
N VAL A 15 17.23 21.38 1.93
CA VAL A 15 17.40 19.95 1.60
C VAL A 15 16.52 19.07 2.49
N ALA A 16 16.36 19.42 3.77
CA ALA A 16 15.48 18.69 4.69
C ALA A 16 13.98 18.89 4.39
N SER A 17 13.62 19.95 3.67
CA SER A 17 12.24 20.26 3.26
C SER A 17 11.82 19.57 1.96
N GLY A 18 12.69 18.73 1.38
CA GLY A 18 12.41 17.97 0.17
C GLY A 18 11.13 17.15 0.31
N GLU A 19 10.16 17.46 -0.56
CA GLU A 19 8.83 16.87 -0.74
C GLU A 19 8.65 15.53 0.00
N THR A 20 7.73 15.53 0.97
CA THR A 20 7.18 14.28 1.51
C THR A 20 6.61 13.52 0.33
N LYS A 21 7.18 12.35 0.00
CA LYS A 21 6.63 11.46 -1.04
C LYS A 21 5.12 11.37 -0.82
N SER A 22 4.35 11.90 -1.76
CA SER A 22 2.89 11.94 -1.62
C SER A 22 2.38 10.51 -1.52
N ALA A 23 1.94 10.13 -0.33
CA ALA A 23 1.40 8.83 -0.03
C ALA A 23 0.05 8.67 -0.74
N ALA A 24 0.07 8.12 -1.96
CA ALA A 24 -1.17 7.79 -2.67
C ALA A 24 -1.97 6.69 -1.96
N ARG A 25 -3.30 6.76 -2.08
CA ARG A 25 -4.23 5.69 -1.64
C ARG A 25 -4.54 4.80 -2.83
N VAL A 26 -4.15 3.53 -2.76
CA VAL A 26 -4.20 2.58 -3.88
C VAL A 26 -5.20 1.47 -3.59
N LEU A 27 -6.15 1.28 -4.49
CA LEU A 27 -7.12 0.19 -4.47
C LEU A 27 -6.71 -0.90 -5.46
N ILE A 28 -6.48 -2.12 -4.96
CA ILE A 28 -6.15 -3.30 -5.78
C ILE A 28 -7.39 -4.20 -5.87
N LEU A 29 -7.99 -4.28 -7.05
CA LEU A 29 -9.13 -5.16 -7.32
C LEU A 29 -8.66 -6.48 -7.93
N HIS A 30 -9.22 -7.59 -7.47
CA HIS A 30 -9.00 -8.92 -8.07
C HIS A 30 -10.08 -9.22 -9.10
N PRO A 31 -9.80 -9.12 -10.42
CA PRO A 31 -10.80 -9.40 -11.44
C PRO A 31 -11.19 -10.89 -11.50
N ILE A 32 -10.24 -11.80 -11.26
CA ILE A 32 -10.45 -13.26 -11.34
C ILE A 32 -9.60 -13.96 -10.27
N TYR A 33 -10.21 -14.89 -9.53
CA TYR A 33 -9.52 -15.63 -8.46
C TYR A 33 -8.66 -16.76 -9.03
N ALA A 34 -7.34 -16.55 -9.06
CA ALA A 34 -6.33 -17.60 -9.23
C ALA A 34 -5.25 -17.41 -8.17
N GLY A 35 -4.74 -18.50 -7.59
CA GLY A 35 -3.78 -18.42 -6.48
C GLY A 35 -2.50 -17.65 -6.82
N SER A 36 -2.04 -17.73 -8.08
CA SER A 36 -0.90 -16.96 -8.59
C SER A 36 -1.18 -15.45 -8.65
N HIS A 37 -2.37 -15.04 -9.08
CA HIS A 37 -2.77 -13.63 -9.13
C HIS A 37 -2.83 -13.02 -7.73
N GLU A 38 -3.35 -13.76 -6.75
CA GLU A 38 -3.40 -13.32 -5.36
C GLU A 38 -2.00 -13.07 -4.79
N LEU A 39 -1.08 -14.00 -5.02
CA LEU A 39 0.30 -13.88 -4.54
C LEU A 39 0.99 -12.67 -5.16
N THR A 40 0.91 -12.50 -6.49
CA THR A 40 1.54 -11.39 -7.20
C THR A 40 0.99 -10.04 -6.77
N LEU A 41 -0.34 -9.90 -6.70
CA LEU A 41 -0.98 -8.64 -6.30
C LEU A 41 -0.70 -8.29 -4.83
N ARG A 42 -0.59 -9.30 -3.96
CA ARG A 42 -0.18 -9.06 -2.57
C ARG A 42 1.26 -8.56 -2.49
N ARG A 43 2.20 -9.20 -3.20
CA ARG A 43 3.60 -8.75 -3.24
C ARG A 43 3.73 -7.33 -3.79
N PHE A 44 2.95 -7.03 -4.82
CA PHE A 44 2.85 -5.68 -5.37
C PHE A 44 2.35 -4.67 -4.33
N GLY A 45 1.28 -5.01 -3.60
CA GLY A 45 0.77 -4.17 -2.51
C GLY A 45 1.77 -3.96 -1.38
N GLU A 46 2.49 -5.01 -0.96
CA GLU A 46 3.56 -4.92 0.06
C GLU A 46 4.64 -3.91 -0.34
N GLU A 47 5.05 -3.93 -1.61
CA GLU A 47 6.04 -3.02 -2.17
C GLU A 47 5.55 -1.56 -2.24
N LEU A 48 4.25 -1.35 -2.51
CA LEU A 48 3.64 -0.02 -2.47
C LEU A 48 3.57 0.52 -1.04
N VAL A 49 3.20 -0.32 -0.07
CA VAL A 49 3.20 0.07 1.35
C VAL A 49 4.61 0.44 1.83
N LYS A 50 5.65 -0.32 1.44
CA LYS A 50 7.06 0.02 1.74
C LYS A 50 7.47 1.38 1.20
N ARG A 51 6.85 1.85 0.12
CA ARG A 51 7.11 3.17 -0.48
C ARG A 51 6.33 4.30 0.19
N GLY A 52 5.47 3.98 1.15
CA GLY A 52 4.66 4.94 1.92
C GLY A 52 3.20 5.04 1.47
N HIS A 53 2.74 4.19 0.55
CA HIS A 53 1.35 4.23 0.07
C HIS A 53 0.39 3.51 1.01
N GLU A 54 -0.84 4.02 1.12
CA GLU A 54 -1.94 3.32 1.78
C GLU A 54 -2.58 2.37 0.75
N VAL A 55 -2.57 1.07 1.00
CA VAL A 55 -3.03 0.08 0.02
C VAL A 55 -4.17 -0.75 0.61
N THR A 56 -5.29 -0.75 -0.10
CA THR A 56 -6.45 -1.61 0.16
C THR A 56 -6.58 -2.62 -0.98
N GLN A 57 -6.58 -3.91 -0.64
CA GLN A 57 -6.77 -5.00 -1.58
C GLN A 57 -8.13 -5.63 -1.37
N VAL A 58 -8.95 -5.64 -2.42
CA VAL A 58 -10.26 -6.29 -2.41
C VAL A 58 -10.16 -7.61 -3.16
N ARG A 59 -10.57 -8.69 -2.49
CA ARG A 59 -10.58 -10.05 -3.06
C ARG A 59 -11.85 -10.79 -2.70
N TRP A 60 -12.18 -11.81 -3.47
CA TRP A 60 -13.26 -12.73 -3.14
C TRP A 60 -12.83 -13.74 -2.08
N ARG A 61 -13.76 -14.13 -1.21
CA ARG A 61 -13.59 -15.19 -0.24
C ARG A 61 -13.47 -16.52 -0.98
N SER A 62 -12.36 -17.23 -0.78
CA SER A 62 -12.18 -18.60 -1.27
C SER A 62 -11.86 -19.52 -0.10
N SER A 63 -12.27 -20.80 -0.23
CA SER A 63 -11.98 -21.84 0.75
C SER A 63 -10.48 -22.12 0.93
N LYS A 64 -9.68 -21.77 -0.08
CA LYS A 64 -8.21 -21.92 -0.08
C LYS A 64 -7.48 -20.66 0.37
N THR A 65 -8.20 -19.59 0.72
CA THR A 65 -7.61 -18.33 1.14
C THR A 65 -6.94 -18.50 2.50
N ARG A 66 -5.60 -18.55 2.53
CA ARG A 66 -4.84 -18.50 3.78
C ARG A 66 -4.88 -17.07 4.31
N GLN A 67 -5.19 -16.92 5.59
CA GLN A 67 -4.88 -15.67 6.29
C GLN A 67 -3.37 -15.56 6.36
N VAL A 68 -2.84 -14.48 5.79
CA VAL A 68 -1.43 -14.16 5.83
C VAL A 68 -1.32 -12.79 6.43
N THR A 69 -0.51 -12.65 7.47
CA THR A 69 -0.19 -11.37 8.09
C THR A 69 0.53 -10.51 7.06
N SER A 70 -0.14 -9.51 6.52
CA SER A 70 0.44 -8.55 5.58
C SER A 70 0.16 -7.13 6.05
N THR A 71 1.06 -6.20 5.71
CA THR A 71 0.87 -4.76 5.95
C THR A 71 -0.21 -4.15 5.05
N VAL A 72 -0.61 -4.86 3.99
CA VAL A 72 -1.71 -4.48 3.10
C VAL A 72 -3.04 -4.76 3.77
N GLN A 73 -3.96 -3.79 3.76
CA GLN A 73 -5.32 -4.01 4.25
C GLN A 73 -6.09 -4.86 3.24
N VAL A 74 -6.58 -6.03 3.66
CA VAL A 74 -7.27 -6.97 2.77
C VAL A 74 -8.75 -7.04 3.12
N MET A 75 -9.60 -6.52 2.24
CA MET A 75 -11.04 -6.67 2.32
C MET A 75 -11.46 -7.93 1.54
N THR A 76 -12.08 -8.87 2.24
CA THR A 76 -12.57 -10.11 1.65
C THR A 76 -14.07 -10.03 1.45
N LEU A 77 -14.52 -9.98 0.20
CA LEU A 77 -15.93 -9.98 -0.17
C LEU A 77 -16.42 -11.42 -0.31
N SER A 78 -17.59 -11.73 0.26
CA SER A 78 -18.30 -12.98 -0.04
C SER A 78 -19.46 -12.61 -0.96
N PRO A 79 -19.58 -13.19 -2.16
CA PRO A 79 -20.75 -12.94 -2.98
C PRO A 79 -21.97 -13.48 -2.22
N ASN A 80 -22.88 -12.58 -1.83
CA ASN A 80 -24.17 -12.98 -1.31
C ASN A 80 -25.10 -13.17 -2.51
N ASN A 81 -25.37 -14.43 -2.86
CA ASN A 81 -26.22 -14.77 -4.00
C ASN A 81 -27.72 -14.68 -3.67
N SER A 82 -28.11 -14.17 -2.49
CA SER A 82 -29.53 -13.95 -2.15
C SER A 82 -30.19 -12.90 -3.05
N ASP A 83 -29.39 -11.98 -3.58
CA ASP A 83 -29.88 -10.81 -4.34
C ASP A 83 -29.88 -11.06 -5.86
N LEU A 84 -29.49 -12.27 -6.29
CA LEU A 84 -29.44 -12.73 -7.68
C LEU A 84 -30.64 -13.63 -8.05
N ARG A 85 -31.71 -13.60 -7.26
CA ARG A 85 -32.94 -14.35 -7.49
C ARG A 85 -34.14 -13.44 -7.67
#